data_AF-A0A0D0C615-F1
#
_entry.id   AF-A0A0D0C615-F1
#
_cell.length_a   1.000
_cell.length_b   1.000
_cell.length_c   1.000
_cell.angle_alpha   90.00
_cell.angle_beta   90.00
_cell.angle_gamma   90.00
#
_symmetry.space_group_name_H-M   'P 1'
#
loop_
_entity.id
_entity.type
_entity.pdbx_description
1 polymer ?
#
loop_
_entity_poly.entity_id
_entity_poly.type
_entity_poly.pdbx_seq_one_letter_code
_entity_poly.pdbx_strand_id
1 'polypeptide(L)'
;MVSTPQVLLDALRHGYILVGMDIGLIIFDEAHHAVDNDPYNRIMQEFYHKLPPMDPSLTGIVSSQRRMRRPMIMSLIASPIFGGNVDKAFRMIETNLDSVIVSPCQTRSALAEFVHRPTFKHIV
;
A
#
# COMPACT_ATOMS: atom_id res chain seq x y z
N MET A 1 3.04 -11.52 -9.66
CA MET A 1 2.72 -12.54 -8.63
C MET A 1 1.54 -12.01 -7.83
N VAL A 2 0.58 -12.87 -7.48
CA VAL A 2 -0.50 -12.54 -6.54
C VAL A 2 -0.35 -13.48 -5.36
N SER A 3 -0.42 -12.94 -4.13
CA SER A 3 -0.21 -13.71 -2.91
C SER A 3 -1.02 -13.13 -1.77
N THR A 4 -1.30 -13.94 -0.75
CA THR A 4 -1.83 -13.43 0.51
C THR A 4 -0.73 -12.77 1.34
N PRO A 5 -1.06 -11.78 2.18
CA PRO A 5 -0.10 -11.08 3.04
C PRO A 5 0.83 -12.00 3.82
N GLN A 6 0.26 -13.02 4.45
CA GLN A 6 0.97 -13.92 5.35
C GLN A 6 1.98 -14.79 4.59
N VAL A 7 1.61 -15.30 3.42
CA VAL A 7 2.49 -16.12 2.59
C VAL A 7 3.70 -15.31 2.13
N LEU A 8 3.48 -14.05 1.71
CA LEU A 8 4.59 -13.17 1.35
C LEU A 8 5.49 -12.87 2.55
N LEU A 9 4.91 -12.56 3.71
CA LEU A 9 5.66 -12.29 4.94
C LEU A 9 6.54 -13.49 5.34
N ASP A 10 5.99 -14.70 5.29
CA ASP A 10 6.75 -15.90 5.62
C ASP A 10 7.85 -16.16 4.59
N ALA A 11 7.58 -15.97 3.29
CA ALA A 11 8.61 -16.10 2.26
C ALA A 11 9.78 -15.12 2.45
N LEU A 12 9.49 -13.88 2.87
CA LEU A 12 10.50 -12.87 3.19
C LEU A 12 11.32 -13.26 4.43
N ARG A 13 10.67 -13.78 5.49
CA ARG A 13 11.37 -14.22 6.72
C ARG A 13 12.30 -15.40 6.50
N HIS A 14 11.88 -16.35 5.66
CA HIS A 14 12.71 -17.49 5.31
C HIS A 14 13.79 -17.15 4.27
N GLY A 15 13.81 -15.91 3.76
CA GLY A 15 14.81 -15.44 2.81
C GLY A 15 14.64 -15.98 1.39
N TYR A 16 13.47 -16.51 1.04
CA TYR A 16 13.19 -16.98 -0.33
C TYR A 16 13.04 -15.82 -1.32
N ILE A 17 12.65 -14.65 -0.83
CA ILE A 17 12.45 -13.43 -1.60
C ILE A 17 13.09 -12.28 -0.84
N LEU A 18 13.79 -11.38 -1.54
CA LEU A 18 14.39 -10.17 -0.97
C LEU A 18 13.70 -8.93 -1.55
N VAL A 19 13.01 -8.17 -0.70
CA VAL A 19 12.23 -6.97 -1.11
C VAL A 19 13.04 -6.01 -1.98
N GLY A 20 14.31 -5.73 -1.63
CA GLY A 20 15.14 -4.77 -2.33
C GLY A 20 15.84 -5.28 -3.60
N MET A 21 15.68 -6.55 -3.96
CA MET A 21 16.33 -7.18 -5.12
C MET A 21 15.33 -7.80 -6.10
N ASP A 22 14.31 -8.46 -5.56
CA ASP A 22 13.41 -9.32 -6.32
C ASP A 22 12.06 -8.66 -6.60
N ILE A 23 11.77 -7.54 -5.92
CA ILE A 23 10.50 -6.82 -6.02
C ILE A 23 10.77 -5.38 -6.49
N GLY A 24 10.09 -4.96 -7.56
CA GLY A 24 10.13 -3.57 -8.05
C GLY A 24 8.89 -2.75 -7.69
N LEU A 25 7.75 -3.40 -7.46
CA LEU A 25 6.47 -2.80 -7.12
C LEU A 25 5.70 -3.74 -6.19
N ILE A 26 5.13 -3.19 -5.12
CA ILE A 26 4.18 -3.89 -4.25
C ILE A 26 2.84 -3.17 -4.35
N ILE A 27 1.78 -3.95 -4.59
CA ILE A 27 0.40 -3.45 -4.58
C ILE A 27 -0.32 -4.07 -3.37
N PHE A 28 -0.77 -3.23 -2.45
CA PHE A 28 -1.60 -3.63 -1.32
C PHE A 28 -3.08 -3.43 -1.67
N ASP A 29 -3.85 -4.51 -1.60
CA ASP A 29 -5.31 -4.45 -1.67
C ASP A 29 -5.87 -4.34 -0.25
N GLU A 30 -7.00 -3.64 -0.08
CA GLU A 30 -7.58 -3.34 1.23
C GLU A 30 -6.56 -2.82 2.25
N ALA A 31 -5.72 -1.88 1.80
CA ALA A 31 -4.61 -1.30 2.57
C ALA A 31 -5.00 -0.63 3.91
N HIS A 32 -6.30 -0.47 4.18
CA HIS A 32 -6.80 -0.05 5.49
C HIS A 32 -6.40 -1.04 6.61
N HIS A 33 -6.10 -2.30 6.29
CA HIS A 33 -5.58 -3.28 7.24
C HIS A 33 -4.11 -3.06 7.67
N ALA A 34 -3.35 -2.17 7.01
CA ALA A 34 -1.92 -1.98 7.26
C ALA A 34 -1.61 -1.19 8.56
N VAL A 35 -2.16 -1.65 9.67
CA VAL A 35 -2.05 -1.07 11.01
C VAL A 35 -1.68 -2.16 12.02
N ASP A 36 -1.22 -1.76 13.20
CA ASP A 36 -0.88 -2.67 14.29
C ASP A 36 0.06 -3.82 13.85
N ASN A 37 -0.32 -5.06 14.13
CA ASN A 37 0.47 -6.27 13.84
C ASN A 37 0.02 -6.98 12.56
N ASP A 38 -0.70 -6.28 11.68
CA ASP A 38 -1.13 -6.85 10.40
C ASP A 38 0.09 -7.20 9.53
N PRO A 39 0.05 -8.33 8.78
CA PRO A 39 1.16 -8.71 7.92
C PRO A 39 1.61 -7.63 6.94
N TYR A 40 0.72 -6.77 6.44
CA TYR A 40 1.11 -5.64 5.58
C TYR A 40 2.07 -4.70 6.31
N ASN A 41 1.71 -4.28 7.53
CA ASN A 41 2.54 -3.41 8.33
C ASN A 41 3.87 -4.09 8.69
N ARG A 42 3.85 -5.40 8.99
CA ARG A 42 5.08 -6.16 9.27
C ARG A 42 6.01 -6.25 8.07
N ILE A 43 5.49 -6.47 6.86
CA ILE A 43 6.30 -6.43 5.64
C ILE A 43 6.99 -5.08 5.51
N MET A 44 6.26 -4.00 5.76
CA MET A 44 6.80 -2.65 5.66
C MET A 44 7.88 -2.38 6.71
N GLN A 45 7.64 -2.71 7.97
CA GLN A 45 8.57 -2.46 9.08
C GLN A 45 9.79 -3.40 9.06
N GLU A 46 9.59 -4.69 8.80
CA GLU A 46 10.65 -5.69 8.92
C GLU A 46 11.59 -5.68 7.71
N PHE A 47 11.10 -5.30 6.52
CA PHE A 47 11.86 -5.44 5.28
C PHE A 47 11.94 -4.15 4.44
N TYR A 48 10.83 -3.46 4.21
CA TYR A 48 10.81 -2.30 3.32
C TYR A 48 11.54 -1.08 3.89
N HIS A 49 11.19 -0.65 5.10
CA HIS A 49 11.71 0.59 5.71
C HIS A 49 13.21 0.53 6.03
N LYS A 50 13.78 -0.67 6.10
CA LYS A 50 15.22 -0.89 6.28
C LYS A 50 16.05 -0.62 5.02
N LEU A 51 15.40 -0.58 3.85
CA LEU A 51 16.05 -0.31 2.58
C LEU A 51 16.26 1.20 2.38
N PRO A 52 17.32 1.62 1.67
CA PRO A 52 17.50 3.02 1.34
C PRO A 52 16.38 3.50 0.39
N PRO A 53 15.89 4.75 0.56
CA PRO A 53 14.92 5.36 -0.33
C PRO A 53 15.37 5.32 -1.79
N MET A 54 14.39 5.20 -2.70
CA MET A 54 14.67 5.30 -4.12
C MET A 54 14.98 6.74 -4.48
N ASP A 55 16.12 6.97 -5.14
CA ASP A 55 16.46 8.27 -5.72
C ASP A 55 15.74 8.43 -7.07
N PRO A 56 14.78 9.35 -7.20
CA PRO A 56 14.02 9.56 -8.43
C PRO A 56 14.91 9.95 -9.61
N SER A 57 16.06 10.60 -9.36
CA SER A 57 17.00 11.02 -10.39
C SER A 57 17.72 9.84 -11.07
N LEU A 58 17.69 8.66 -10.43
CA LEU A 58 18.36 7.44 -10.90
C LEU A 58 17.40 6.44 -11.57
N THR A 59 16.13 6.81 -11.78
CA THR A 59 15.08 5.94 -12.37
C THR A 59 15.32 5.56 -13.83
N GLY A 60 16.17 6.30 -14.56
CA GLY A 60 16.53 6.01 -15.95
C GLY A 60 17.92 5.36 -16.15
N ILE A 61 18.74 5.28 -15.10
CA ILE A 61 20.06 4.65 -15.17
C ILE A 61 19.89 3.21 -14.72
N VAL A 62 19.79 2.30 -15.70
CA VAL A 62 19.91 0.85 -15.48
C VAL A 62 21.38 0.57 -15.13
N SER A 63 21.84 1.04 -13.98
CA SER A 63 23.14 0.63 -13.48
C SER A 63 23.00 -0.82 -13.06
N SER A 64 23.78 -1.67 -13.73
CA SER A 64 24.00 -3.08 -13.43
C SER A 64 24.47 -3.35 -11.99
N GLN A 65 24.74 -2.31 -11.20
CA GLN A 65 24.86 -2.41 -9.76
C GLN A 65 23.46 -2.42 -9.12
N ARG A 66 22.93 -3.63 -8.91
CA ARG A 66 21.71 -3.90 -8.12
C ARG A 66 21.92 -3.42 -6.67
N ARG A 67 21.86 -2.12 -6.44
CA ARG A 67 21.77 -1.57 -5.09
C ARG A 67 20.40 -1.94 -4.56
N MET A 68 20.37 -2.57 -3.39
CA MET A 68 19.11 -2.80 -2.68
C MET A 68 18.41 -1.46 -2.46
N ARG A 69 17.22 -1.31 -3.04
CA ARG A 69 16.42 -0.08 -2.97
C ARG A 69 15.00 -0.42 -2.58
N ARG A 70 14.29 0.53 -2.00
CA ARG A 70 12.84 0.39 -1.77
C ARG A 70 12.11 0.20 -3.11
N PRO A 71 11.25 -0.82 -3.25
CA PRO A 71 10.32 -0.92 -4.38
C PRO A 71 9.33 0.24 -4.35
N MET A 72 8.62 0.47 -5.44
CA MET A 72 7.46 1.36 -5.41
C MET A 72 6.30 0.71 -4.64
N ILE A 73 5.51 1.50 -3.93
CA ILE A 73 4.29 1.06 -3.25
C ILE A 73 3.08 1.68 -3.93
N MET A 74 2.07 0.86 -4.18
CA MET A 74 0.73 1.30 -4.56
C MET A 74 -0.29 0.63 -3.64
N SER A 75 -1.33 1.36 -3.24
CA SER A 75 -2.33 0.87 -2.30
C SER A 75 -3.72 1.13 -2.84
N LEU A 76 -4.61 0.15 -2.72
CA LEU A 76 -6.02 0.24 -3.09
C LEU A 76 -6.86 0.15 -1.82
N ILE A 77 -7.75 1.13 -1.66
CA ILE A 77 -8.71 1.19 -0.54
C ILE A 77 -10.01 1.80 -1.04
N ALA A 78 -11.14 1.25 -0.58
CA ALA A 78 -12.45 1.88 -0.76
C ALA A 78 -12.78 2.86 0.37
N SER A 79 -12.34 2.55 1.59
CA SER A 79 -12.57 3.36 2.79
C SER A 79 -11.34 3.31 3.71
N PRO A 80 -10.66 4.44 3.93
CA PRO A 80 -9.57 4.55 4.92
C PRO A 80 -10.07 4.61 6.37
N ILE A 81 -11.39 4.52 6.60
CA ILE A 81 -12.01 4.85 7.88
C ILE A 81 -12.04 3.62 8.79
N PHE A 82 -11.09 3.52 9.71
CA PHE A 82 -11.26 2.77 10.95
C PHE A 82 -11.72 3.76 12.03
N GLY A 83 -12.81 3.45 12.73
CA GLY A 83 -13.49 4.37 13.66
C GLY A 83 -12.55 5.17 14.58
N GLY A 84 -12.93 6.41 14.90
CA GLY A 84 -12.12 7.35 15.68
C GLY A 84 -11.75 8.60 14.90
N ASN A 85 -10.58 9.18 15.19
CA ASN A 85 -10.10 10.40 14.52
C ASN A 85 -9.59 10.05 13.11
N VAL A 86 -10.35 10.48 12.10
CA VAL A 86 -10.12 10.22 10.68
C VAL A 86 -8.74 10.70 10.24
N ASP A 87 -8.35 11.93 10.57
CA ASP A 87 -7.07 12.49 10.15
C ASP A 87 -5.87 11.69 10.68
N LYS A 88 -6.00 11.15 11.90
CA LYS A 88 -4.97 10.29 12.49
C LYS A 88 -4.86 8.95 11.76
N ALA A 89 -6.00 8.34 11.41
CA ALA A 89 -6.03 7.07 10.69
C ALA A 89 -5.37 7.19 9.30
N PHE A 90 -5.68 8.28 8.57
CA PHE A 90 -5.08 8.55 7.26
C PHE A 90 -3.56 8.69 7.36
N ARG A 91 -3.07 9.56 8.25
CA ARG A 91 -1.63 9.78 8.44
C ARG A 91 -0.90 8.49 8.83
N MET A 92 -1.54 7.65 9.63
CA MET A 92 -0.97 6.36 10.04
C MET A 92 -0.81 5.42 8.83
N ILE A 93 -1.83 5.27 8.00
CA ILE A 93 -1.77 4.42 6.79
C ILE A 93 -0.72 4.98 5.81
N GLU A 94 -0.72 6.28 5.56
CA GLU A 94 0.25 6.94 4.67
C GLU A 94 1.70 6.71 5.13
N THR A 95 1.94 6.85 6.44
CA THR A 95 3.27 6.61 7.03
C THR A 95 3.67 5.14 6.96
N ASN A 96 2.75 4.22 7.29
CA ASN A 96 3.04 2.79 7.32
C ASN A 96 3.38 2.27 5.91
N LEU A 97 2.60 2.67 4.91
CA LEU A 97 2.72 2.20 3.53
C LEU A 97 3.66 3.05 2.66
N ASP A 98 4.26 4.13 3.19
CA ASP A 98 5.12 5.04 2.42
C ASP A 98 4.42 5.55 1.14
N SER A 99 3.15 5.94 1.28
CA SER A 99 2.27 6.30 0.16
C SER A 99 1.32 7.43 0.54
N VAL A 100 0.76 8.12 -0.45
CA VAL A 100 -0.20 9.23 -0.24
C VAL A 100 -1.59 8.75 -0.64
N ILE A 101 -2.57 9.00 0.22
CA ILE A 101 -3.97 8.66 -0.06
C ILE A 101 -4.54 9.72 -1.00
N VAL A 102 -5.02 9.28 -2.16
CA VAL A 102 -5.63 10.13 -3.16
C VAL A 102 -6.97 9.57 -3.61
N SER A 103 -7.88 10.45 -4.02
CA SER A 103 -9.19 10.06 -4.56
C SER A 103 -9.42 10.76 -5.90
N PRO A 104 -10.12 10.12 -6.86
CA PRO A 104 -10.44 10.75 -8.14
C PRO A 104 -11.32 12.00 -7.95
N CYS A 105 -10.79 13.17 -8.28
CA CYS A 105 -11.53 14.44 -8.20
C CYS A 105 -12.15 14.86 -9.55
N GLN A 106 -11.43 14.65 -10.66
CA GLN A 106 -11.83 15.17 -11.99
C GLN A 106 -13.00 14.40 -12.61
N THR A 107 -13.00 13.07 -12.51
CA THR A 107 -14.00 12.18 -13.10
C THR A 107 -15.08 11.77 -12.11
N ARG A 108 -15.27 12.54 -11.03
CA ARG A 108 -16.19 12.20 -9.94
C ARG A 108 -17.64 12.09 -10.41
N SER A 109 -18.06 12.93 -11.35
CA SER A 109 -19.41 12.89 -11.95
C SER A 109 -19.64 11.60 -12.73
N ALA A 110 -18.72 11.26 -13.65
CA ALA A 110 -18.78 10.02 -14.41
C ALA A 110 -18.78 8.80 -13.48
N LEU A 111 -17.91 8.77 -12.46
CA LEU A 111 -17.89 7.68 -11.48
C LEU A 111 -19.23 7.52 -10.76
N ALA A 112 -19.94 8.61 -10.45
CA ALA A 112 -21.24 8.55 -9.78
C ALA A 112 -22.32 7.89 -10.65
N GLU A 113 -22.23 7.97 -11.99
CA GLU A 113 -23.17 7.32 -12.91
C GLU A 113 -22.99 5.80 -12.94
N PHE A 114 -21.77 5.31 -12.77
CA PHE A 114 -21.45 3.87 -12.81
C PHE A 114 -21.46 3.19 -11.43
N VAL A 115 -21.59 3.95 -10.34
CA VAL A 115 -21.65 3.39 -8.98
C VAL A 115 -23.10 3.23 -8.54
N HIS A 116 -23.53 1.97 -8.33
CA HIS A 116 -24.86 1.66 -7.80
C HIS A 116 -24.94 1.98 -6.31
N ARG A 117 -25.45 3.17 -5.95
CA ARG A 117 -25.63 3.57 -4.55
C ARG A 117 -27.00 3.11 -4.04
N PRO A 118 -27.06 2.36 -2.92
CA PRO A 118 -28.33 1.95 -2.34
C PRO A 118 -29.11 3.17 -1.82
N THR A 119 -30.45 3.11 -1.92
CA THR A 119 -31.33 4.09 -1.28
C THR A 119 -31.63 3.64 0.14
N PHE A 120 -31.12 4.37 1.13
CA PHE A 120 -31.42 4.09 2.53
C PHE A 120 -32.83 4.59 2.84
N LYS A 121 -33.75 3.66 3.12
CA LYS A 121 -35.09 3.97 3.62
C LYS A 121 -35.15 3.59 5.09
N HIS A 122 -35.32 4.58 5.96
CA HIS A 122 -35.59 4.34 7.37
C HIS A 122 -37.06 3.98 7.51
N ILE A 123 -37.36 2.72 7.84
CA ILE A 123 -38.72 2.28 8.16
C ILE A 123 -38.91 2.56 9.66
N VAL A 124 -39.81 3.50 9.97
CA VAL A 124 -40.25 3.81 11.34
C VAL A 124 -41.41 2.88 11.69
#